data_AF-A0A936ZJ86-F1
#
_entry.id   AF-A0A936ZJ86-F1
#
_cell.length_a   1.000
_cell.length_b   1.000
_cell.length_c   1.000
_cell.angle_alpha   90.00
_cell.angle_beta   90.00
_cell.angle_gamma   90.00
#
_symmetry.space_group_name_H-M   'P 1'
#
loop_
_entity.id
_entity.type
_entity.pdbx_description
1 polymer ?
#
loop_
_entity_poly.entity_id
_entity_poly.type
_entity_poly.pdbx_seq_one_letter_code
_entity_poly.pdbx_strand_id
1 'polypeptide(L)'
;MALLAESAHVRDQRAALLAGPAKTSPELVARLNRDFAEVMNTDEVKTELARQGLLVRTGTPEQLDALIRSDIARWQKVVDTAGIKAD
;
A
#
# COMPACT_ATOMS: atom_id res chain seq x y z
N MET A 1 -7.89 32.43 -7.90
CA MET A 1 -8.20 31.83 -6.59
C MET A 1 -9.02 30.56 -6.77
N ALA A 2 -8.38 29.47 -7.20
CA ALA A 2 -9.00 28.13 -7.23
C ALA A 2 -7.90 27.06 -7.05
N LEU A 3 -7.01 27.28 -6.07
CA LEU A 3 -5.80 26.48 -5.86
C LEU A 3 -5.71 25.94 -4.41
N LEU A 4 -6.87 25.78 -3.75
CA LEU A 4 -6.94 25.37 -2.33
C LEU A 4 -7.98 24.27 -2.05
N ALA A 5 -8.38 23.49 -3.06
CA ALA A 5 -9.34 22.39 -2.88
C ALA A 5 -8.74 20.97 -3.08
N GLU A 6 -7.47 20.84 -3.43
CA GLU A 6 -6.82 19.53 -3.66
C GLU A 6 -6.10 18.94 -2.43
N SER A 7 -6.16 19.59 -1.27
CA SER A 7 -5.32 19.25 -0.11
C SER A 7 -5.93 18.25 0.90
N ALA A 8 -7.09 17.65 0.64
CA ALA A 8 -7.77 16.78 1.61
C ALA A 8 -7.93 15.29 1.22
N HIS A 9 -7.68 14.90 -0.04
CA HIS A 9 -7.96 13.53 -0.49
C HIS A 9 -6.71 12.67 -0.82
N VAL A 10 -5.55 13.28 -1.00
CA VAL A 10 -4.27 12.55 -1.09
C VAL A 10 -3.72 12.37 0.32
N ARG A 11 -4.48 11.69 1.19
CA ARG A 11 -3.91 11.19 2.44
C ARG A 11 -3.01 10.03 2.08
N ASP A 12 -1.75 10.35 1.87
CA ASP A 12 -0.58 9.48 2.00
C ASP A 12 -0.92 7.98 2.08
N GLN A 13 -1.18 7.38 0.91
CA GLN A 13 -1.32 5.93 0.77
C GLN A 13 0.03 5.28 0.44
N ARG A 14 1.13 5.76 1.03
CA ARG A 14 2.43 5.08 0.94
C ARG A 14 2.37 3.79 1.75
N ALA A 15 1.71 2.79 1.19
CA ALA A 15 1.76 1.43 1.68
C ALA A 15 3.03 0.79 1.11
N ALA A 16 3.99 0.47 1.97
CA ALA A 16 5.02 -0.48 1.61
C ALA A 16 4.36 -1.85 1.46
N LEU A 17 4.56 -2.49 0.30
CA LEU A 17 3.95 -3.79 -0.02
C LEU A 17 5.01 -4.87 -0.02
N LEU A 18 4.70 -6.00 0.62
CA LEU A 18 5.50 -7.22 0.51
C LEU A 18 4.81 -8.16 -0.49
N ALA A 19 5.48 -8.42 -1.62
CA ALA A 19 4.99 -9.31 -2.67
C ALA A 19 6.01 -10.42 -2.95
N GLY A 20 5.52 -11.55 -3.47
CA GLY A 20 6.35 -12.69 -3.88
C GLY A 20 5.79 -13.36 -5.14
N PRO A 21 6.43 -14.44 -5.64
CA PRO A 21 5.96 -15.18 -6.79
C PRO A 21 4.51 -15.67 -6.62
N ALA A 22 3.73 -15.67 -7.72
CA ALA A 22 2.32 -16.03 -7.70
C ALA A 22 2.02 -17.45 -7.16
N LYS A 23 3.02 -18.34 -7.17
CA LYS A 23 2.90 -19.73 -6.71
C LYS A 23 3.55 -19.98 -5.34
N THR A 24 3.85 -18.92 -4.58
CA THR A 24 4.30 -19.06 -3.19
C THR A 24 3.22 -19.81 -2.39
N SER A 25 3.60 -20.79 -1.57
CA SER A 25 2.63 -21.56 -0.81
C SER A 25 1.86 -20.67 0.19
N PRO A 26 0.55 -20.90 0.41
CA PRO A 26 -0.23 -20.10 1.36
C PRO A 26 0.36 -20.09 2.78
N GLU A 27 0.92 -21.22 3.23
CA GLU A 27 1.57 -21.33 4.54
C GLU A 27 2.79 -20.42 4.66
N LEU A 28 3.60 -20.32 3.60
CA LEU A 28 4.78 -19.45 3.60
C LEU A 28 4.36 -17.97 3.56
N VAL A 29 3.32 -17.63 2.80
CA VAL A 29 2.75 -16.28 2.79
C VAL A 29 2.24 -15.91 4.18
N ALA A 30 1.50 -16.79 4.84
CA ALA A 30 0.98 -16.55 6.18
C ALA A 30 2.11 -16.36 7.22
N ARG A 31 3.15 -17.20 7.15
CA ARG A 31 4.34 -17.08 8.01
C ARG A 31 5.03 -15.73 7.80
N LEU A 32 5.33 -15.37 6.56
CA LEU A 32 6.01 -14.11 6.22
C LEU A 32 5.19 -12.89 6.64
N ASN A 33 3.86 -12.92 6.41
CA ASN A 33 3.00 -11.81 6.82
C ASN A 33 3.00 -11.61 8.34
N ARG A 34 2.95 -12.71 9.11
CA ARG A 34 3.01 -12.63 10.58
C ARG A 34 4.34 -12.05 11.04
N ASP A 35 5.46 -12.59 10.57
CA ASP A 35 6.80 -12.16 10.99
C ASP A 35 7.05 -10.69 10.59
N PHE A 36 6.59 -10.29 9.40
CA PHE A 36 6.64 -8.89 8.94
C PHE A 36 5.80 -7.97 9.83
N ALA A 37 4.54 -8.36 10.11
CA ALA A 37 3.65 -7.57 10.93
C ALA A 37 4.18 -7.39 12.36
N GLU A 38 4.85 -8.40 12.91
CA GLU A 38 5.50 -8.32 14.22
C GLU A 38 6.59 -7.25 14.24
N VAL A 39 7.54 -7.31 13.30
CA VAL A 39 8.64 -6.35 13.21
C VAL A 39 8.14 -4.92 12.98
N MET A 40 7.19 -4.76 12.05
CA MET A 40 6.59 -3.45 11.75
C MET A 40 5.86 -2.86 12.97
N ASN A 41 5.38 -3.69 13.88
CA ASN A 41 4.67 -3.23 15.07
C ASN A 41 5.56 -2.86 16.26
N THR A 42 6.87 -3.09 16.17
CA THR A 42 7.82 -2.66 17.20
C THR A 42 7.90 -1.13 17.28
N ASP A 43 8.15 -0.61 18.49
CA ASP A 43 8.24 0.84 18.72
C ASP A 43 9.42 1.47 18.00
N GLU A 44 10.54 0.74 17.89
CA GLU A 44 11.72 1.16 17.15
C GLU A 44 11.38 1.42 15.67
N VAL A 45 10.79 0.43 15.00
CA VAL A 45 10.43 0.54 13.57
C VAL A 45 9.36 1.60 13.35
N LYS A 46 8.34 1.65 14.20
CA LYS A 46 7.30 2.69 14.13
C LYS A 46 7.89 4.08 14.28
N THR A 47 8.80 4.29 15.23
CA THR A 47 9.42 5.58 15.49
C THR A 47 10.28 6.00 14.30
N GLU A 48 11.10 5.10 13.77
CA GLU A 48 11.98 5.42 12.65
C GLU A 48 11.17 5.76 11.38
N LEU A 49 10.14 4.98 11.06
CA LEU A 49 9.27 5.26 9.91
C LEU A 49 8.47 6.55 10.11
N ALA A 50 8.02 6.85 11.34
CA ALA A 50 7.36 8.11 11.65
C ALA A 50 8.27 9.33 11.46
N ARG A 51 9.58 9.22 11.73
CA ARG A 51 10.56 10.29 11.42
C ARG A 51 10.65 10.59 9.93
N GLN A 52 10.36 9.61 9.08
CA GLN A 52 10.32 9.74 7.62
C GLN A 52 8.93 10.17 7.11
N GLY A 53 8.00 10.47 8.02
CA GLY A 53 6.63 10.87 7.71
C GLY A 53 5.70 9.70 7.34
N LEU A 54 6.12 8.45 7.58
CA LEU A 54 5.34 7.27 7.27
C LEU A 54 4.52 6.80 8.49
N LEU A 55 3.31 6.35 8.23
CA LEU A 55 2.46 5.72 9.25
C LEU A 55 2.40 4.21 9.02
N VAL A 56 2.78 3.44 10.03
CA VAL A 56 2.74 1.99 9.95
C VAL A 56 1.30 1.49 10.03
N ARG A 57 0.90 0.73 9.01
CA ARG A 57 -0.34 -0.07 9.01
C ARG A 57 -0.03 -1.46 8.49
N THR A 58 -0.39 -2.47 9.26
CA THR A 58 -0.28 -3.89 8.88
C THR A 58 -1.67 -4.45 8.58
N GLY A 59 -1.74 -5.49 7.76
CA GLY A 59 -3.00 -6.14 7.36
C GLY A 59 -2.81 -7.62 7.04
N THR A 60 -3.83 -8.24 6.46
CA THR A 60 -3.75 -9.62 5.95
C THR A 60 -3.32 -9.63 4.47
N PRO A 61 -2.78 -10.76 3.97
CA PRO A 61 -2.48 -10.92 2.54
C PRO A 61 -3.71 -10.68 1.64
N GLU A 62 -4.90 -11.07 2.10
CA GLU A 62 -6.16 -10.88 1.36
C GLU A 62 -6.58 -9.41 1.32
N GLN A 63 -6.36 -8.67 2.41
CA GLN A 63 -6.60 -7.22 2.42
C GLN A 63 -5.67 -6.50 1.44
N LEU A 64 -4.42 -6.98 1.31
CA LEU A 64 -3.48 -6.47 0.32
C LEU A 64 -3.91 -6.80 -1.12
N ASP A 65 -4.31 -8.05 -1.41
CA ASP A 65 -4.83 -8.41 -2.74
C ASP A 65 -6.07 -7.58 -3.12
N ALA A 66 -7.00 -7.41 -2.18
CA ALA A 66 -8.18 -6.57 -2.39
C ALA A 66 -7.82 -5.11 -2.67
N LEU A 67 -6.86 -4.54 -1.92
CA LEU A 67 -6.38 -3.18 -2.13
C LEU A 67 -5.82 -3.03 -3.55
N ILE A 68 -4.90 -3.91 -3.95
CA ILE A 68 -4.26 -3.89 -5.27
C ILE A 68 -5.32 -3.96 -6.38
N ARG A 69 -6.29 -4.89 -6.29
CA ARG A 69 -7.36 -5.00 -7.29
C ARG A 69 -8.20 -3.73 -7.37
N SER A 70 -8.52 -3.14 -6.22
CA SER A 70 -9.32 -1.91 -6.18
C SER A 70 -8.59 -0.71 -6.78
N ASP A 71 -7.28 -0.62 -6.55
CA ASP A 71 -6.45 0.47 -7.06
C ASP A 71 -6.21 0.30 -8.56
N ILE A 72 -5.96 -0.92 -9.04
CA ILE A 72 -5.89 -1.21 -10.48
C ILE A 72 -7.17 -0.73 -11.18
N ALA A 73 -8.35 -1.13 -10.68
CA ALA A 73 -9.62 -0.73 -11.28
C ALA A 73 -9.84 0.80 -11.25
N ARG A 74 -9.49 1.45 -10.14
CA ARG A 74 -9.62 2.90 -9.99
C ARG A 74 -8.70 3.64 -10.96
N TRP A 75 -7.42 3.27 -11.00
CA TRP A 75 -6.42 3.97 -11.79
C TRP A 75 -6.54 3.67 -13.27
N GLN A 76 -6.98 2.47 -13.66
CA GLN A 76 -7.31 2.17 -15.06
C GLN A 76 -8.35 3.16 -15.60
N LYS A 77 -9.43 3.42 -14.84
CA LYS A 77 -10.43 4.42 -15.22
C LYS A 77 -9.83 5.81 -15.42
N VAL A 78 -8.90 6.21 -14.54
CA VAL A 78 -8.23 7.52 -14.64
C VAL A 78 -7.37 7.59 -15.91
N VAL A 79 -6.56 6.56 -16.17
CA VAL A 79 -5.70 6.46 -17.36
C VAL A 79 -6.53 6.54 -18.63
N ASP A 80 -7.60 5.74 -18.71
CA ASP A 80 -8.49 5.69 -19.87
C ASP A 80 -9.19 7.05 -20.11
N THR A 81 -9.67 7.69 -19.03
CA THR A 81 -10.37 8.98 -19.13
C THR A 81 -9.43 10.12 -19.54
N ALA A 82 -8.20 10.11 -19.05
CA ALA A 82 -7.21 11.15 -19.31
C ALA A 82 -6.40 10.92 -20.59
N GLY A 83 -6.58 9.78 -21.28
CA GLY A 83 -5.82 9.42 -22.48
C GLY A 83 -4.31 9.27 -22.22
N ILE A 84 -3.92 8.93 -20.99
CA ILE A 84 -2.53 8.78 -20.58
C ILE A 84 -1.96 7.51 -21.22
N LYS A 85 -0.75 7.61 -21.78
CA LYS A 85 0.00 6.46 -22.31
C LYS A 85 1.32 6.36 -21.57
N ALA A 86 1.70 5.13 -21.21
CA ALA A 86 3.07 4.84 -20.85
C ALA A 86 3.96 4.95 -22.10
N ASP A 87 5.20 5.34 -21.88
CA ASP A 87 6.28 5.44 -22.86
C ASP A 87 6.78 4.08 -23.35
#